data_AF-A0A1H4I5U9-F1
#
_entry.id   AF-A0A1H4I5U9-F1
#
_cell.length_a   1.000
_cell.length_b   1.000
_cell.length_c   1.000
_cell.angle_alpha   90.00
_cell.angle_beta   90.00
_cell.angle_gamma   90.00
#
_symmetry.space_group_name_H-M   'P 1'
#
loop_
_entity.id
_entity.type
_entity.pdbx_description
1 polymer ?
#
loop_
_entity_poly.entity_id
_entity_poly.type
_entity_poly.pdbx_seq_one_letter_code
_entity_poly.pdbx_strand_id
1 'polypeptide(L)'
;MSPRCARPRACRADTLRAMATSSEAAAIRSRRLHTVKNVEENVKAARQRALEHQKRIENLAKPLNAVSEKLARLDRERDAVTAARDRRIESLQSGLEKKIEKLKADTAAKIELAKKDTESKLAELHNSQRGSEDALLLEYAQAVVQFSFGGSNADLATVLGVPQKEAKELIVSSTADLEKAGISASRPADAAPAANSSAPAAEQPAPATEDKDAAQTAPVDAPALASA
;
A
#
# COMPACT_ATOMS: atom_id res chain seq x y z
N MET A 1 132.88 26.53 34.62
CA MET A 1 133.34 27.59 33.69
C MET A 1 132.20 27.92 32.73
N SER A 2 131.62 29.13 32.82
CA SER A 2 130.77 29.72 31.76
C SER A 2 131.63 30.08 30.53
N PRO A 3 131.04 30.32 29.33
CA PRO A 3 130.40 31.61 28.97
C PRO A 3 129.15 31.45 28.06
N ARG A 4 128.02 32.17 28.25
CA ARG A 4 127.61 33.49 27.69
C ARG A 4 127.90 33.74 26.19
N CYS A 5 126.82 34.08 25.44
CA CYS A 5 126.66 35.11 24.37
C CYS A 5 125.50 34.67 23.43
N ALA A 6 124.66 35.48 22.79
CA ALA A 6 124.25 36.89 22.86
C ALA A 6 123.00 37.01 21.93
N ARG A 7 122.03 37.89 22.24
CA ARG A 7 120.94 38.29 21.31
C ARG A 7 121.51 39.19 20.20
N PRO A 8 120.81 39.28 19.06
CA PRO A 8 120.59 40.60 18.47
C PRO A 8 119.12 40.91 18.21
N ARG A 9 118.76 42.16 18.52
CA ARG A 9 117.55 42.87 18.08
C ARG A 9 117.70 43.19 16.59
N ALA A 10 116.65 42.97 15.80
CA ALA A 10 116.47 43.59 14.49
C ALA A 10 115.37 44.66 14.60
N CYS A 11 115.70 45.87 14.14
CA CYS A 11 114.83 47.04 14.08
C CYS A 11 114.34 47.26 12.64
N ARG A 12 113.11 47.78 12.53
CA ARG A 12 112.52 48.60 11.42
C ARG A 12 112.43 47.98 10.02
N ALA A 13 111.23 47.48 9.70
CA ALA A 13 110.74 47.27 8.32
C ALA A 13 109.22 47.55 8.18
N ASP A 14 108.66 48.53 8.92
CA ASP A 14 107.19 48.63 9.09
C ASP A 14 106.45 49.64 8.19
N THR A 15 107.12 50.51 7.44
CA THR A 15 106.42 51.56 6.66
C THR A 15 106.01 51.14 5.25
N LEU A 16 106.74 50.23 4.58
CA LEU A 16 106.32 49.67 3.28
C LEU A 16 105.26 48.57 3.42
N ARG A 17 105.17 47.94 4.61
CA ARG A 17 104.15 46.94 4.93
C ARG A 17 102.77 47.55 5.14
N ALA A 18 102.69 48.77 5.69
CA ALA A 18 101.43 49.47 5.92
C ALA A 18 100.71 49.89 4.61
N MET A 19 101.46 50.32 3.58
CA MET A 19 100.89 50.68 2.27
C MET A 19 100.49 49.44 1.44
N ALA A 20 101.26 48.36 1.50
CA ALA A 20 100.90 47.09 0.84
C ALA A 20 99.67 46.43 1.48
N THR A 21 99.55 46.48 2.82
CA THR A 21 98.39 45.93 3.55
C THR A 21 97.14 46.81 3.44
N SER A 22 97.27 48.13 3.27
CA SER A 22 96.09 48.99 3.01
C SER A 22 95.51 48.74 1.61
N SER A 23 96.38 48.51 0.61
CA SER A 23 96.01 48.09 -0.75
C SER A 23 95.38 46.69 -0.77
N GLU A 24 95.96 45.74 -0.04
CA GLU A 24 95.40 44.39 0.10
C GLU A 24 94.06 44.40 0.86
N ALA A 25 93.94 45.17 1.94
CA ALA A 25 92.68 45.36 2.66
C ALA A 25 91.62 46.09 1.82
N ALA A 26 92.01 47.06 0.99
CA ALA A 26 91.11 47.70 0.03
C ALA A 26 90.67 46.73 -1.09
N ALA A 27 91.57 45.89 -1.59
CA ALA A 27 91.27 44.85 -2.57
C ALA A 27 90.35 43.75 -1.97
N ILE A 28 90.58 43.35 -0.72
CA ILE A 28 89.70 42.41 0.00
C ILE A 28 88.32 43.02 0.24
N ARG A 29 88.24 44.30 0.64
CA ARG A 29 86.96 45.01 0.78
C ARG A 29 86.24 45.14 -0.56
N SER A 30 86.95 45.48 -1.63
CA SER A 30 86.40 45.52 -2.99
C SER A 30 85.85 44.16 -3.42
N ARG A 31 86.64 43.07 -3.28
CA ARG A 31 86.21 41.70 -3.56
C ARG A 31 84.99 41.28 -2.73
N ARG A 32 84.96 41.61 -1.44
CA ARG A 32 83.81 41.33 -0.55
C ARG A 32 82.55 42.06 -0.99
N LEU A 33 82.65 43.32 -1.39
CA LEU A 33 81.51 44.08 -1.89
C LEU A 33 80.97 43.48 -3.19
N HIS A 34 81.85 42.96 -4.07
CA HIS A 34 81.43 42.22 -5.26
C HIS A 34 80.80 40.86 -4.92
N THR A 35 81.31 40.11 -3.95
CA THR A 35 80.69 38.84 -3.53
C THR A 35 79.36 39.06 -2.80
N VAL A 36 79.23 40.12 -2.01
CA VAL A 36 77.96 40.48 -1.34
C VAL A 36 76.91 40.86 -2.38
N LYS A 37 77.27 41.64 -3.41
CA LYS A 37 76.38 41.93 -4.55
C LYS A 37 75.95 40.65 -5.28
N ASN A 38 76.88 39.73 -5.54
CA ASN A 38 76.56 38.43 -6.15
C ASN A 38 75.63 37.58 -5.26
N VAL A 39 75.78 37.63 -3.93
CA VAL A 39 74.89 36.93 -2.99
C VAL A 39 73.51 37.56 -2.99
N GLU A 40 73.41 38.89 -2.97
CA GLU A 40 72.12 39.60 -3.04
C GLU A 40 71.37 39.32 -4.34
N GLU A 41 72.07 39.31 -5.48
CA GLU A 41 71.51 38.95 -6.78
C GLU A 41 71.03 37.49 -6.82
N ASN A 42 71.80 36.55 -6.26
CA ASN A 42 71.38 35.16 -6.12
C ASN A 42 70.16 35.00 -5.22
N VAL A 43 70.07 35.74 -4.11
CA VAL A 43 68.91 35.74 -3.22
C VAL A 43 67.68 36.33 -3.94
N LYS A 44 67.85 37.41 -4.70
CA LYS A 44 66.76 37.98 -5.53
C LYS A 44 66.30 37.00 -6.60
N ALA A 45 67.21 36.35 -7.31
CA ALA A 45 66.89 35.35 -8.32
C ALA A 45 66.20 34.12 -7.69
N ALA A 46 66.64 33.66 -6.52
CA ALA A 46 66.00 32.56 -5.81
C ALA A 46 64.56 32.91 -5.38
N ARG A 47 64.33 34.14 -4.89
CA ARG A 47 62.99 34.63 -4.57
C ARG A 47 62.10 34.73 -5.81
N GLN A 48 62.63 35.20 -6.93
CA GLN A 48 61.90 35.26 -8.20
C GLN A 48 61.47 33.85 -8.67
N ARG A 49 62.40 32.87 -8.65
CA ARG A 49 62.08 31.47 -8.98
C ARG A 49 61.01 30.89 -8.06
N ALA A 50 61.04 31.20 -6.76
CA ALA A 50 60.00 30.76 -5.82
C ALA A 50 58.63 31.36 -6.15
N LEU A 51 58.57 32.64 -6.52
CA LEU A 51 57.33 33.30 -6.94
C LEU A 51 56.79 32.74 -8.26
N GLU A 52 57.66 32.47 -9.24
CA GLU A 52 57.28 31.82 -10.50
C GLU A 52 56.76 30.40 -10.27
N HIS A 53 57.39 29.66 -9.37
CA HIS A 53 56.93 28.34 -8.97
C HIS A 53 55.56 28.40 -8.29
N GLN A 54 55.32 29.37 -7.41
CA GLN A 54 54.01 29.60 -6.80
C GLN A 54 52.95 29.92 -7.87
N LYS A 55 53.23 30.83 -8.81
CA LYS A 55 52.33 31.13 -9.93
C LYS A 55 52.02 29.89 -10.76
N ARG A 56 53.01 29.03 -10.99
CA ARG A 56 52.82 27.76 -11.70
C ARG A 56 51.91 26.81 -10.93
N ILE A 57 52.09 26.67 -9.62
CA ILE A 57 51.21 25.87 -8.76
C ILE A 57 49.79 26.42 -8.79
N GLU A 58 49.60 27.73 -8.63
CA GLU A 58 48.29 28.37 -8.67
C GLU A 58 47.58 28.12 -10.01
N ASN A 59 48.31 28.20 -11.12
CA ASN A 59 47.77 27.90 -12.45
C ASN A 59 47.39 26.43 -12.61
N LEU A 60 48.16 25.49 -12.05
CA LEU A 60 47.85 24.06 -12.05
C LEU A 60 46.70 23.71 -11.09
N ALA A 61 46.54 24.47 -10.01
CA ALA A 61 45.48 24.25 -9.02
C ALA A 61 44.11 24.73 -9.52
N LYS A 62 44.04 25.76 -10.37
CA LYS A 62 42.78 26.27 -10.96
C LYS A 62 41.88 25.18 -11.57
N PRO A 63 42.35 24.31 -12.49
CA PRO A 63 41.52 23.25 -13.05
C PRO A 63 41.10 22.21 -11.99
N LEU A 64 41.95 21.89 -11.02
CA LEU A 64 41.60 20.97 -9.93
C LEU A 64 40.48 21.54 -9.06
N ASN A 65 40.59 22.81 -8.67
CA ASN A 65 39.55 23.49 -7.90
C ASN A 65 38.24 23.56 -8.69
N ALA A 66 38.30 23.88 -9.99
CA ALA A 66 37.12 23.89 -10.85
C ALA A 66 36.44 22.53 -10.97
N VAL A 67 37.20 21.42 -11.02
CA VAL A 67 36.63 20.06 -10.98
C VAL A 67 36.04 19.76 -9.60
N SER A 68 36.71 20.14 -8.51
CA SER A 68 36.20 19.93 -7.15
C SER A 68 34.86 20.64 -6.90
N GLU A 69 34.68 21.85 -7.43
CA GLU A 69 33.41 22.57 -7.37
C GLU A 69 32.32 21.88 -8.17
N LYS A 70 32.65 21.33 -9.35
CA LYS A 70 31.69 20.56 -10.16
C LYS A 70 31.27 19.27 -9.45
N LEU A 71 32.21 18.54 -8.84
CA LEU A 71 31.92 17.35 -8.04
C LEU A 71 31.01 17.69 -6.85
N ALA A 72 31.34 18.75 -6.12
CA ALA A 72 30.50 19.20 -5.01
C ALA A 72 29.09 19.64 -5.46
N ARG A 73 28.90 20.10 -6.69
CA ARG A 73 27.56 20.37 -7.25
C ARG A 73 26.83 19.07 -7.56
N LEU A 74 27.49 18.12 -8.22
CA LEU A 74 26.91 16.80 -8.53
C LEU A 74 26.50 16.04 -7.27
N ASP A 75 27.30 16.10 -6.20
CA ASP A 75 26.96 15.46 -4.93
C ASP A 75 25.70 16.08 -4.31
N ARG A 76 25.58 17.42 -4.31
CA ARG A 76 24.37 18.10 -3.83
C ARG A 76 23.14 17.78 -4.68
N GLU A 77 23.29 17.71 -6.00
CA GLU A 77 22.20 17.32 -6.91
C GLU A 77 21.77 15.88 -6.65
N ARG A 78 22.73 14.97 -6.47
CA ARG A 78 22.45 13.57 -6.10
C ARG A 78 21.71 13.46 -4.77
N ASP A 79 22.15 14.19 -3.76
CA ASP A 79 21.50 14.20 -2.45
C ASP A 79 20.08 14.77 -2.54
N ALA A 80 19.89 15.83 -3.33
CA ALA A 80 18.58 16.41 -3.57
C ALA A 80 17.63 15.43 -4.28
N VAL A 81 18.12 14.70 -5.30
CA VAL A 81 17.34 13.68 -6.01
C VAL A 81 16.99 12.51 -5.09
N THR A 82 17.95 12.04 -4.29
CA THR A 82 17.71 10.96 -3.31
C THR A 82 16.64 11.39 -2.30
N ALA A 83 16.79 12.57 -1.70
CA ALA A 83 15.82 13.09 -0.74
C ALA A 83 14.43 13.31 -1.35
N ALA A 84 14.35 13.80 -2.59
CA ALA A 84 13.08 13.95 -3.31
C ALA A 84 12.41 12.59 -3.59
N ARG A 85 13.20 11.59 -3.98
CA ARG A 85 12.74 10.22 -4.19
C ARG A 85 12.20 9.61 -2.90
N ASP A 86 12.93 9.74 -1.80
CA ASP A 86 12.53 9.15 -0.51
C ASP A 86 11.23 9.76 -0.02
N ARG A 87 11.10 11.10 -0.07
CA ARG A 87 9.82 11.80 0.22
C ARG A 87 8.67 11.31 -0.67
N ARG A 88 8.95 11.05 -1.96
CA ARG A 88 7.93 10.53 -2.86
C ARG A 88 7.51 9.12 -2.47
N ILE A 89 8.45 8.25 -2.13
CA ILE A 89 8.19 6.88 -1.66
C ILE A 89 7.34 6.93 -0.38
N GLU A 90 7.74 7.71 0.62
CA GLU A 90 6.99 7.88 1.88
C GLU A 90 5.57 8.40 1.64
N SER A 91 5.40 9.37 0.73
CA SER A 91 4.08 9.91 0.38
C SER A 91 3.17 8.86 -0.27
N LEU A 92 3.74 7.98 -1.09
CA LEU A 92 3.01 6.90 -1.74
C LEU A 92 2.67 5.79 -0.75
N GLN A 93 3.61 5.39 0.10
CA GLN A 93 3.39 4.40 1.15
C GLN A 93 2.28 4.84 2.11
N SER A 94 2.40 6.04 2.68
CA SER A 94 1.36 6.58 3.58
C SER A 94 0.01 6.77 2.88
N GLY A 95 0.01 7.14 1.59
CA GLY A 95 -1.21 7.22 0.78
C GLY A 95 -1.87 5.86 0.55
N LEU A 96 -1.09 4.81 0.33
CA LEU A 96 -1.56 3.44 0.16
C LEU A 96 -2.05 2.83 1.48
N GLU A 97 -1.32 3.04 2.57
CA GLU A 97 -1.71 2.59 3.92
C GLU A 97 -3.08 3.16 4.31
N LYS A 98 -3.27 4.47 4.15
CA LYS A 98 -4.57 5.12 4.39
C LYS A 98 -5.70 4.55 3.53
N LYS A 99 -5.41 4.19 2.27
CA LYS A 99 -6.42 3.55 1.40
C LYS A 99 -6.74 2.13 1.86
N ILE A 100 -5.73 1.37 2.27
CA ILE A 100 -5.91 0.02 2.80
C ILE A 100 -6.73 0.06 4.08
N GLU A 101 -6.44 0.98 5.00
CA GLU A 101 -7.20 1.15 6.24
C GLU A 101 -8.66 1.52 5.96
N LYS A 102 -8.91 2.47 5.05
CA LYS A 102 -10.28 2.81 4.61
C LYS A 102 -11.00 1.61 4.03
N LEU A 103 -10.37 0.85 3.13
CA LEU A 103 -10.98 -0.34 2.54
C LEU A 103 -11.26 -1.41 3.58
N LYS A 104 -10.38 -1.60 4.58
CA LYS A 104 -10.63 -2.51 5.70
C LYS A 104 -11.83 -2.07 6.54
N ALA A 105 -11.94 -0.78 6.85
CA ALA A 105 -13.09 -0.23 7.59
C ALA A 105 -14.40 -0.37 6.79
N ASP A 106 -14.39 0.00 5.51
CA ASP A 106 -15.56 -0.09 4.64
C ASP A 106 -16.02 -1.54 4.43
N THR A 107 -15.07 -2.47 4.29
CA THR A 107 -15.40 -3.90 4.16
C THR A 107 -15.93 -4.48 5.47
N ALA A 108 -15.33 -4.13 6.61
CA ALA A 108 -15.86 -4.52 7.93
C ALA A 108 -17.29 -3.99 8.13
N ALA A 109 -17.54 -2.71 7.82
CA ALA A 109 -18.87 -2.11 7.93
C ALA A 109 -19.90 -2.80 7.00
N LYS A 110 -19.50 -3.14 5.77
CA LYS A 110 -20.36 -3.89 4.84
C LYS A 110 -20.67 -5.31 5.34
N ILE A 111 -19.70 -5.98 5.96
CA ILE A 111 -19.92 -7.30 6.56
C ILE A 111 -20.89 -7.21 7.73
N GLU A 112 -20.73 -6.21 8.61
CA GLU A 112 -21.65 -6.02 9.74
C GLU A 112 -23.06 -5.67 9.29
N LEU A 113 -23.21 -4.82 8.27
CA LEU A 113 -24.50 -4.52 7.67
C LEU A 113 -25.14 -5.77 7.07
N ALA A 114 -24.39 -6.53 6.27
CA ALA A 114 -24.89 -7.76 5.66
C ALA A 114 -25.33 -8.78 6.71
N LYS A 115 -24.61 -8.91 7.84
CA LYS A 115 -25.01 -9.78 8.96
C LYS A 115 -26.35 -9.35 9.53
N LYS A 116 -26.52 -8.07 9.86
CA LYS A 116 -27.78 -7.52 10.38
C LYS A 116 -28.95 -7.75 9.41
N ASP A 117 -28.73 -7.52 8.11
CA ASP A 117 -29.75 -7.75 7.08
C ASP A 117 -30.10 -9.23 6.93
N THR A 118 -29.13 -10.14 7.08
CA THR A 118 -29.40 -11.57 7.06
C THR A 118 -30.13 -12.05 8.31
N GLU A 119 -29.76 -11.52 9.48
CA GLU A 119 -30.43 -11.84 10.75
C GLU A 119 -31.87 -11.35 10.75
N SER A 120 -32.14 -10.15 10.23
CA SER A 120 -33.50 -9.63 10.10
C SER A 120 -34.34 -10.47 9.14
N LYS A 121 -33.80 -10.82 7.97
CA LYS A 121 -34.49 -11.69 7.00
C LYS A 121 -34.75 -13.08 7.56
N LEU A 122 -33.82 -13.65 8.32
CA LEU A 122 -34.03 -14.94 8.97
C LEU A 122 -35.14 -14.86 10.04
N ALA A 123 -35.17 -13.78 10.83
CA ALA A 123 -36.24 -13.58 11.80
C ALA A 123 -37.60 -13.42 11.11
N GLU A 124 -37.68 -12.67 10.01
CA GLU A 124 -38.89 -12.53 9.20
C GLU A 124 -39.36 -13.88 8.63
N LEU A 125 -38.45 -14.68 8.07
CA LEU A 125 -38.77 -16.01 7.56
C LEU A 125 -39.26 -16.95 8.66
N HIS A 126 -38.62 -16.95 9.83
CA HIS A 126 -39.07 -17.75 10.96
C HIS A 126 -40.46 -17.34 11.46
N ASN A 127 -40.75 -16.04 11.51
CA ASN A 127 -42.07 -15.56 11.91
C ASN A 127 -43.13 -15.91 10.86
N SER A 128 -42.80 -15.79 9.57
CA SER A 128 -43.68 -16.22 8.49
C SER A 128 -43.95 -17.72 8.53
N GLN A 129 -42.91 -18.53 8.79
CA GLN A 129 -43.04 -19.97 8.92
C GLN A 129 -43.95 -20.34 10.08
N ARG A 130 -43.71 -19.77 11.28
CA ARG A 130 -44.59 -20.00 12.44
C ARG A 130 -46.02 -19.58 12.16
N GLY A 131 -46.23 -18.43 11.53
CA GLY A 131 -47.57 -17.98 11.13
C GLY A 131 -48.26 -18.98 10.18
N SER A 132 -47.51 -19.57 9.23
CA SER A 132 -48.06 -20.59 8.34
C SER A 132 -48.33 -21.94 9.04
N GLU A 133 -47.47 -22.33 9.98
CA GLU A 133 -47.65 -23.54 10.80
C GLU A 133 -48.88 -23.40 11.70
N ASP A 134 -49.02 -22.26 12.37
CA ASP A 134 -50.18 -21.95 13.21
C ASP A 134 -51.47 -21.92 12.38
N ALA A 135 -51.44 -21.34 11.18
CA ALA A 135 -52.59 -21.36 10.26
C ALA A 135 -52.97 -22.79 9.85
N LEU A 136 -52.00 -23.63 9.50
CA LEU A 136 -52.24 -25.05 9.16
C LEU A 136 -52.78 -25.85 10.35
N LEU A 137 -52.30 -25.58 11.57
CA LEU A 137 -52.82 -26.23 12.77
C LEU A 137 -54.28 -25.83 13.02
N LEU A 138 -54.65 -24.57 12.77
CA LEU A 138 -56.03 -24.12 12.86
C LEU A 138 -56.92 -24.75 11.76
N GLU A 139 -56.43 -24.83 10.52
CA GLU A 139 -57.15 -25.51 9.43
C GLU A 139 -57.36 -27.00 9.74
N TYR A 140 -56.34 -27.67 10.30
CA TYR A 140 -56.45 -29.05 10.74
C TYR A 140 -57.47 -29.22 11.86
N ALA A 141 -57.42 -28.37 12.89
CA ALA A 141 -58.40 -28.37 13.96
C ALA A 141 -59.82 -28.14 13.43
N GLN A 142 -59.99 -27.22 12.47
CA GLN A 142 -61.26 -26.98 11.81
C GLN A 142 -61.75 -28.21 11.03
N ALA A 143 -60.88 -28.88 10.29
CA ALA A 143 -61.22 -30.10 9.56
C ALA A 143 -61.64 -31.24 10.50
N VAL A 144 -60.95 -31.42 11.63
CA VAL A 144 -61.31 -32.43 12.65
C VAL A 144 -62.69 -32.15 13.25
N VAL A 145 -62.97 -30.89 13.60
CA VAL A 145 -64.27 -30.51 14.17
C VAL A 145 -65.38 -30.62 13.10
N GLN A 146 -65.12 -30.19 11.87
CA GLN A 146 -66.07 -30.34 10.75
C GLN A 146 -66.39 -31.80 10.47
N PHE A 147 -65.39 -32.67 10.45
CA PHE A 147 -65.60 -34.11 10.30
C PHE A 147 -66.48 -34.67 11.42
N SER A 148 -66.28 -34.22 12.67
CA SER A 148 -67.09 -34.67 13.81
C SER A 148 -68.58 -34.29 13.71
N PHE A 149 -68.94 -33.29 12.90
CA PHE A 149 -70.35 -32.96 12.66
C PHE A 149 -71.03 -33.90 11.65
N GLY A 150 -70.27 -34.52 10.75
CA GLY A 150 -70.78 -35.41 9.69
C GLY A 150 -70.50 -36.91 9.90
N GLY A 151 -69.52 -37.27 10.71
CA GLY A 151 -69.10 -38.64 10.98
C GLY A 151 -69.07 -39.00 12.47
N SER A 152 -68.92 -40.29 12.78
CA SER A 152 -68.75 -40.77 14.16
C SER A 152 -67.29 -40.65 14.61
N ASN A 153 -67.06 -40.58 15.93
CA ASN A 153 -65.71 -40.70 16.52
C ASN A 153 -65.00 -42.00 16.08
N ALA A 154 -65.77 -43.05 15.77
CA ALA A 154 -65.27 -44.29 15.20
C ALA A 154 -64.69 -44.11 13.79
N ASP A 155 -65.29 -43.24 12.98
CA ASP A 155 -64.87 -42.97 11.62
C ASP A 155 -63.65 -42.04 11.59
N LEU A 156 -63.57 -41.08 12.52
CA LEU A 156 -62.38 -40.24 12.68
C LEU A 156 -61.18 -41.10 13.12
N ALA A 157 -61.41 -42.03 14.04
CA ALA A 157 -60.42 -42.98 14.52
C ALA A 157 -59.85 -43.87 13.39
N THR A 158 -60.71 -44.36 12.48
CA THR A 158 -60.25 -45.17 11.34
C THR A 158 -59.52 -44.33 10.28
N VAL A 159 -59.96 -43.10 10.01
CA VAL A 159 -59.31 -42.19 9.04
C VAL A 159 -57.93 -41.75 9.51
N LEU A 160 -57.79 -41.42 10.81
CA LEU A 160 -56.53 -40.96 11.40
C LEU A 160 -55.64 -42.10 11.92
N GLY A 161 -56.15 -43.34 11.95
CA GLY A 161 -55.41 -44.50 12.45
C GLY A 161 -55.16 -44.49 13.97
N VAL A 162 -55.96 -43.77 14.73
CA VAL A 162 -55.86 -43.60 16.19
C VAL A 162 -57.02 -44.29 16.92
N PRO A 163 -56.88 -44.71 18.19
CA PRO A 163 -57.98 -45.28 18.95
C PRO A 163 -59.12 -44.27 19.16
N GLN A 164 -60.36 -44.75 19.29
CA GLN A 164 -61.56 -43.92 19.46
C GLN A 164 -61.48 -42.95 20.66
N LYS A 165 -60.73 -43.31 21.71
CA LYS A 165 -60.50 -42.43 22.86
C LYS A 165 -59.68 -41.20 22.48
N GLU A 166 -58.57 -41.40 21.76
CA GLU A 166 -57.71 -40.32 21.26
C GLU A 166 -58.44 -39.46 20.21
N ALA A 167 -59.25 -40.08 19.34
CA ALA A 167 -60.09 -39.35 18.40
C ALA A 167 -61.08 -38.39 19.11
N LYS A 168 -61.68 -38.84 20.23
CA LYS A 168 -62.58 -38.01 21.04
C LYS A 168 -61.82 -36.88 21.73
N GLU A 169 -60.63 -37.16 22.25
CA GLU A 169 -59.75 -36.15 22.87
C GLU A 169 -59.29 -35.10 21.85
N LEU A 170 -58.93 -35.53 20.63
CA LEU A 170 -58.57 -34.66 19.51
C LEU A 170 -59.68 -33.69 19.11
N ILE A 171 -60.95 -34.11 19.12
CA ILE A 171 -62.08 -33.22 18.84
C ILE A 171 -62.21 -32.16 19.95
N VAL A 172 -62.04 -32.55 21.21
CA VAL A 172 -62.09 -31.64 22.36
C VAL A 172 -60.93 -30.65 22.35
N SER A 173 -59.71 -31.11 22.04
CA SER A 173 -58.55 -30.19 21.93
C SER A 173 -58.69 -29.26 20.73
N SER A 174 -59.13 -29.77 19.58
CA SER A 174 -59.32 -28.98 18.36
C SER A 174 -60.41 -27.92 18.51
N THR A 175 -61.51 -28.23 19.20
CA THR A 175 -62.54 -27.22 19.52
C THR A 175 -61.99 -26.13 20.45
N ALA A 176 -61.26 -26.51 21.50
CA ALA A 176 -60.63 -25.55 22.40
C ALA A 176 -59.59 -24.65 21.71
N ASP A 177 -58.82 -25.19 20.75
CA ASP A 177 -57.81 -24.41 20.03
C ASP A 177 -58.44 -23.43 19.02
N LEU A 178 -59.57 -23.81 18.39
CA LEU A 178 -60.37 -22.88 17.57
C LEU A 178 -61.02 -21.77 18.42
N GLU A 179 -61.54 -22.11 19.60
CA GLU A 179 -62.09 -21.12 20.54
C GLU A 179 -61.04 -20.12 21.01
N LYS A 180 -59.81 -20.59 21.34
CA LYS A 180 -58.68 -19.71 21.68
C LYS A 180 -58.30 -18.78 20.52
N ALA A 181 -58.39 -19.27 19.28
CA ALA A 181 -58.18 -18.46 18.08
C ALA A 181 -59.37 -17.54 17.72
N GLY A 182 -60.47 -17.61 18.48
CA GLY A 182 -61.68 -16.83 18.24
C GLY A 182 -62.51 -17.31 17.04
N ILE A 183 -62.23 -18.50 16.52
CA ILE A 183 -62.90 -19.09 15.36
C ILE A 183 -64.03 -20.00 15.87
N SER A 184 -65.28 -19.58 15.65
CA SER A 184 -66.43 -20.44 15.96
C SER A 184 -66.62 -21.46 14.84
N ALA A 185 -66.44 -22.75 15.14
CA ALA A 185 -66.77 -23.83 14.21
C ALA A 185 -68.30 -23.93 14.03
N SER A 186 -68.87 -23.12 13.14
CA SER A 186 -70.28 -23.25 12.78
C SER A 186 -70.49 -24.56 12.04
N ARG A 187 -71.43 -25.37 12.51
CA ARG A 187 -71.92 -26.56 11.81
C ARG A 187 -72.24 -26.21 10.34
N PRO A 188 -71.70 -26.93 9.34
CA PRO A 188 -72.07 -26.67 7.96
C PRO A 188 -73.58 -26.88 7.82
N ALA A 189 -74.29 -25.84 7.38
CA ALA A 189 -75.66 -25.99 6.94
C ALA A 189 -75.67 -26.98 5.77
N ASP A 190 -76.57 -27.97 5.81
CA ASP A 190 -76.77 -29.00 4.79
C ASP A 190 -76.68 -28.42 3.37
N ALA A 191 -75.57 -28.66 2.69
CA ALA A 191 -75.47 -28.57 1.24
C ALA A 191 -75.28 -30.01 0.73
N ALA A 192 -76.40 -30.57 0.27
CA ALA A 192 -76.48 -31.90 -0.33
C ALA A 192 -75.54 -32.05 -1.55
N PRO A 193 -75.11 -33.28 -1.88
CA PRO A 193 -74.10 -33.53 -2.91
C PRO A 193 -74.70 -33.46 -4.31
N ALA A 194 -74.11 -32.65 -5.19
CA ALA A 194 -74.36 -32.72 -6.62
C ALA A 194 -73.36 -33.70 -7.25
N ALA A 195 -73.84 -34.91 -7.53
CA ALA A 195 -73.16 -35.88 -8.37
C ALA A 195 -73.42 -35.57 -9.85
N ASN A 196 -72.32 -35.68 -10.61
CA ASN A 196 -72.21 -36.17 -11.98
C ASN A 196 -72.20 -35.21 -13.19
N SER A 197 -71.03 -35.27 -13.83
CA SER A 197 -70.81 -35.52 -15.27
C SER A 197 -70.72 -34.30 -16.17
N SER A 198 -69.50 -34.04 -16.68
CA SER A 198 -69.13 -34.45 -18.05
C SER A 198 -67.74 -33.91 -18.41
N ALA A 199 -66.84 -34.81 -18.82
CA ALA A 199 -65.70 -34.43 -19.66
C ALA A 199 -66.22 -34.02 -21.06
N PRO A 200 -65.54 -33.07 -21.72
CA PRO A 200 -65.05 -33.31 -23.08
C PRO A 200 -63.58 -32.87 -23.19
N ALA A 201 -62.72 -33.75 -23.71
CA ALA A 201 -62.38 -33.88 -25.13
C ALA A 201 -61.31 -32.87 -25.56
N ALA A 202 -60.24 -33.43 -26.11
CA ALA A 202 -59.07 -32.77 -26.62
C ALA A 202 -59.40 -31.67 -27.64
N GLU A 203 -58.75 -30.53 -27.51
CA GLU A 203 -58.51 -29.63 -28.62
C GLU A 203 -57.05 -29.18 -28.58
N GLN A 204 -56.28 -29.82 -29.45
CA GLN A 204 -54.94 -29.43 -29.84
C GLN A 204 -55.08 -28.39 -30.96
N PRO A 205 -54.33 -27.28 -30.90
CA PRO A 205 -53.82 -26.67 -32.12
C PRO A 205 -52.30 -26.81 -32.20
N ALA A 206 -51.85 -27.26 -33.36
CA ALA A 206 -50.47 -27.32 -33.79
C ALA A 206 -49.91 -25.90 -34.13
N PRO A 207 -48.61 -25.78 -34.42
CA PRO A 207 -47.77 -24.61 -34.12
C PRO A 207 -47.90 -23.47 -35.15
N ALA A 208 -47.60 -22.25 -34.71
CA ALA A 208 -47.37 -21.11 -35.59
C ALA A 208 -45.99 -20.50 -35.32
N THR A 209 -45.12 -20.67 -36.32
CA THR A 209 -44.18 -19.67 -36.86
C THR A 209 -43.14 -19.04 -35.93
N GLU A 210 -41.94 -19.65 -35.91
CA GLU A 210 -40.69 -18.90 -35.77
C GLU A 210 -40.41 -18.17 -37.09
N ASP A 211 -40.54 -16.84 -37.08
CA ASP A 211 -39.98 -15.99 -38.12
C ASP A 211 -38.49 -15.76 -37.86
N LYS A 212 -37.71 -16.04 -38.91
CA LYS A 212 -36.31 -15.66 -39.08
C LYS A 212 -36.24 -14.20 -39.53
N ASP A 213 -35.28 -13.46 -38.96
CA ASP A 213 -34.36 -12.51 -39.63
C ASP A 213 -33.78 -11.56 -38.55
N ALA A 214 -32.51 -11.17 -38.52
CA ALA A 214 -31.40 -11.31 -39.44
C ALA A 214 -30.08 -10.93 -38.71
N ALA A 215 -28.98 -11.12 -39.44
CA ALA A 215 -27.68 -10.46 -39.30
C ALA A 215 -26.59 -11.16 -38.47
N GLN A 216 -25.92 -12.07 -39.18
CA GLN A 216 -24.47 -12.23 -39.21
C GLN A 216 -23.68 -10.93 -38.97
N THR A 217 -22.66 -10.99 -38.13
CA THR A 217 -21.30 -10.48 -38.44
C THR A 217 -20.26 -11.33 -37.70
N ALA A 218 -19.35 -11.93 -38.48
CA ALA A 218 -18.03 -12.42 -38.03
C ALA A 218 -17.02 -11.25 -38.14
N PRO A 219 -15.68 -11.44 -38.03
CA PRO A 219 -14.87 -12.34 -37.22
C PRO A 219 -13.92 -11.53 -36.27
N VAL A 220 -13.25 -12.22 -35.36
CA VAL A 220 -12.19 -11.63 -34.51
C VAL A 220 -10.91 -11.51 -35.33
N ASP A 221 -10.57 -10.29 -35.75
CA ASP A 221 -9.28 -9.96 -36.37
C ASP A 221 -8.33 -9.32 -35.35
N ALA A 222 -7.10 -9.80 -35.35
CA ALA A 222 -5.99 -9.30 -34.53
C ALA A 222 -5.55 -7.89 -34.96
N PRO A 223 -4.77 -7.19 -34.12
CA PRO A 223 -3.68 -6.41 -34.67
C PRO A 223 -2.32 -6.66 -33.99
N ALA A 224 -1.32 -6.57 -34.85
CA ALA A 224 0.09 -6.79 -34.63
C ALA A 224 0.76 -5.72 -33.73
N LEU A 225 1.52 -6.20 -32.73
CA LEU A 225 2.72 -5.60 -32.13
C LEU A 225 3.91 -5.48 -33.11
N ALA A 226 4.03 -4.38 -33.85
CA ALA A 226 5.29 -3.94 -34.45
C ALA A 226 5.97 -2.85 -33.59
N SER A 227 7.27 -3.06 -33.33
CA SER A 227 8.36 -2.08 -33.12
C SER A 227 8.21 -0.89 -32.16
N ALA A 228 8.99 -0.93 -31.07
CA ALA A 228 9.79 0.19 -30.55
C ALA A 228 10.99 -0.37 -29.77
#